data_AF-A0A950L816-F1
#
_entry.id   AF-A0A950L816-F1
#
_cell.length_a   1.000
_cell.length_b   1.000
_cell.length_c   1.000
_cell.angle_alpha   90.00
_cell.angle_beta   90.00
_cell.angle_gamma   90.00
#
_symmetry.space_group_name_H-M   'P 1'
#
loop_
_entity.id
_entity.type
_entity.pdbx_description
1 polymer ?
#
loop_
_entity_poly.entity_id
_entity_poly.type
_entity_poly.pdbx_seq_one_letter_code
_entity_poly.pdbx_strand_id
1 'polypeptide(L)'
;MSPRTTSLTLAIVLGGALLLAVLNLATGTNSALHIPTYVVSLAGKYLCYAILALAIDLVWGFAGILSLGHAAFFALGGYAMGMYLMRQIGSRGVYGNAVLPDFMVFLNWRSLP
;
A
#
# COMPACT_ATOMS: atom_id res chain seq x y z
N MET A 1 12.52 -15.67 -15.50
CA MET A 1 12.24 -14.87 -16.72
C MET A 1 13.48 -14.84 -17.59
N SER A 2 13.35 -14.96 -18.90
CA SER A 2 14.53 -14.83 -19.78
C SER A 2 15.01 -13.37 -19.77
N PRO A 3 16.33 -13.09 -19.77
CA PRO A 3 16.87 -11.71 -19.80
C PRO A 3 16.34 -10.89 -20.98
N ARG A 4 16.01 -11.57 -22.08
CA ARG A 4 15.46 -10.98 -23.30
C ARG A 4 14.05 -10.44 -23.07
N THR A 5 13.21 -11.17 -22.34
CA THR A 5 11.83 -10.75 -22.04
C THR A 5 11.81 -9.50 -21.16
N THR A 6 12.65 -9.45 -20.12
CA THR A 6 12.74 -8.28 -19.23
C THR A 6 13.27 -7.05 -19.94
N SER A 7 14.28 -7.20 -20.81
CA SER A 7 14.77 -6.08 -21.62
C SER A 7 13.70 -5.55 -22.58
N LEU A 8 12.93 -6.45 -23.21
CA LEU A 8 11.81 -6.09 -24.09
C LEU A 8 10.71 -5.31 -23.36
N THR A 9 10.30 -5.75 -22.17
CA THR A 9 9.25 -5.03 -21.42
C THR A 9 9.71 -3.63 -21.01
N LEU A 10 10.95 -3.49 -20.54
CA LEU A 10 11.52 -2.18 -20.20
C LEU A 10 11.62 -1.26 -21.42
N ALA A 11 12.07 -1.79 -22.57
CA ALA A 11 12.17 -1.03 -23.81
C ALA A 11 10.79 -0.56 -24.30
N ILE A 12 9.75 -1.39 -24.20
CA ILE A 12 8.39 -1.01 -24.59
C ILE A 12 7.83 0.08 -23.69
N VAL A 13 8.00 -0.04 -22.36
CA VAL A 13 7.47 0.96 -21.41
C VAL A 13 8.17 2.32 -21.58
N LEU A 14 9.51 2.32 -21.62
CA LEU A 14 10.28 3.55 -21.80
C LEU A 14 10.09 4.15 -23.20
N GLY A 15 10.10 3.30 -24.23
CA GLY A 15 9.85 3.70 -25.61
C GLY A 15 8.46 4.30 -25.81
N GLY A 16 7.43 3.70 -25.20
CA GLY A 16 6.07 4.24 -25.22
C GLY A 16 5.97 5.60 -24.52
N ALA A 17 6.57 5.76 -23.35
CA ALA A 17 6.58 7.03 -22.63
C ALA A 17 7.30 8.15 -23.42
N LEU A 18 8.46 7.83 -24.00
CA LEU A 18 9.21 8.75 -24.87
C LEU A 18 8.42 9.11 -26.13
N LEU A 19 7.78 8.13 -26.76
CA LEU A 19 6.96 8.34 -27.94
C LEU A 19 5.76 9.26 -27.65
N LEU A 20 5.09 9.08 -26.51
CA LEU A 20 4.01 9.97 -26.08
C LEU A 20 4.51 11.41 -25.89
N ALA A 21 5.67 11.59 -25.26
CA ALA A 21 6.28 12.91 -25.05
C ALA A 21 6.70 13.57 -26.37
N VAL A 22 7.35 12.82 -27.26
CA VAL A 22 7.79 13.32 -28.58
C VAL A 22 6.59 13.67 -29.44
N LEU A 23 5.54 12.84 -29.49
CA LEU A 23 4.35 13.15 -30.27
C LEU A 23 3.61 14.37 -29.72
N ASN A 24 3.60 14.59 -28.40
CA ASN A 24 3.03 15.81 -27.83
C ASN A 24 3.82 17.07 -28.19
N LEU A 25 5.16 17.01 -28.23
CA LEU A 25 6.02 18.18 -28.44
C LEU A 25 6.33 18.49 -29.92
N ALA A 26 6.50 17.46 -30.74
CA ALA A 26 7.01 17.59 -32.11
C ALA A 26 5.91 17.73 -33.17
N THR A 27 4.65 17.46 -32.82
CA THR A 27 3.53 17.58 -33.76
C THR A 27 2.69 18.83 -33.47
N GLY A 28 2.27 19.53 -34.51
CA GLY A 28 1.37 20.67 -34.38
C GLY A 28 -0.05 20.25 -34.04
N THR A 29 -0.81 21.13 -33.38
CA THR A 29 -2.16 20.87 -32.85
C THR A 29 -3.19 20.40 -33.89
N ASN A 30 -2.94 20.68 -35.17
CA ASN A 30 -3.80 20.33 -36.30
C ASN A 30 -3.44 19.01 -36.98
N SER A 31 -2.39 18.33 -36.49
CA SER A 31 -1.89 17.08 -37.07
C SER A 31 -2.61 15.89 -36.46
N ALA A 32 -3.00 14.90 -37.28
CA ALA A 32 -3.74 13.72 -36.81
C ALA A 32 -2.99 12.87 -35.78
N LEU A 33 -1.65 12.99 -35.73
CA LEU A 33 -0.78 12.30 -34.77
C LEU A 33 -0.54 13.11 -33.47
N HIS A 34 -1.16 14.28 -33.30
CA HIS A 34 -0.94 15.10 -32.13
C HIS A 34 -1.59 14.52 -30.89
N ILE A 35 -0.76 14.27 -29.87
CA ILE A 35 -1.21 13.79 -28.58
C ILE A 35 -1.46 15.00 -27.68
N PRO A 36 -2.69 15.19 -27.18
CA PRO A 36 -2.99 16.29 -26.27
C PRO A 36 -2.22 16.17 -24.95
N THR A 37 -1.87 17.31 -24.35
CA THR A 37 -1.08 17.36 -23.11
C THR A 37 -1.74 16.62 -21.94
N TYR A 38 -3.07 16.63 -21.86
CA TYR A 38 -3.80 15.92 -20.79
C TYR A 38 -3.60 14.40 -20.86
N VAL A 39 -3.42 13.84 -22.07
CA VAL A 39 -3.17 12.40 -22.26
C VAL A 39 -1.82 12.03 -21.67
N VAL A 40 -0.81 12.88 -21.89
CA VAL A 40 0.53 12.71 -21.31
C VAL A 40 0.45 12.78 -19.78
N SER A 41 -0.26 13.77 -19.22
CA SER A 41 -0.45 13.87 -17.77
C SER A 41 -1.16 12.66 -17.17
N LEU A 42 -2.20 12.15 -17.85
CA LEU A 42 -2.96 10.99 -17.39
C LEU A 42 -2.14 9.69 -17.49
N ALA A 43 -1.40 9.52 -18.58
CA ALA A 43 -0.48 8.39 -18.76
C ALA A 43 0.60 8.39 -17.65
N GLY A 44 1.18 9.56 -17.33
CA GLY A 44 2.12 9.70 -16.22
C GLY A 44 1.50 9.29 -14.88
N LYS A 45 0.28 9.73 -14.58
CA LYS A 45 -0.45 9.34 -13.38
C LYS A 45 -0.66 7.83 -13.29
N TYR A 46 -1.07 7.19 -14.38
CA TYR A 46 -1.26 5.74 -14.42
C TYR A 46 0.05 4.97 -14.31
N LEU A 47 1.14 5.48 -14.88
CA LEU A 47 2.46 4.89 -14.71
C LEU A 47 2.91 4.92 -13.24
N CYS A 48 2.66 6.03 -12.52
CA CYS A 48 2.92 6.09 -11.08
C CYS A 48 2.11 5.03 -10.31
N TYR A 49 0.83 4.84 -10.63
CA TYR A 49 0.03 3.76 -10.02
C TYR A 49 0.51 2.36 -10.40
N ALA A 50 0.99 2.15 -11.62
CA ALA A 50 1.56 0.87 -12.04
C ALA A 50 2.84 0.54 -11.25
N ILE A 51 3.73 1.52 -11.05
CA ILE A 51 4.94 1.35 -10.21
C ILE A 51 4.55 1.03 -8.77
N LEU A 52 3.55 1.74 -8.23
CA LEU A 52 3.02 1.44 -6.89
C LEU A 52 2.48 0.01 -6.79
N ALA A 53 1.71 -0.43 -7.78
CA ALA A 53 1.18 -1.80 -7.83
C ALA A 53 2.31 -2.84 -7.90
N LEU A 54 3.34 -2.61 -8.72
CA LEU A 54 4.52 -3.48 -8.80
C LEU A 54 5.30 -3.53 -7.49
N ALA A 55 5.42 -2.41 -6.78
CA ALA A 55 6.07 -2.40 -5.47
C ALA A 55 5.31 -3.26 -4.46
N ILE A 56 3.98 -3.20 -4.46
CA ILE A 56 3.14 -4.04 -3.59
C ILE A 56 3.25 -5.52 -3.98
N ASP A 57 3.23 -5.83 -5.28
CA ASP A 57 3.44 -7.20 -5.79
C ASP A 57 4.81 -7.76 -5.38
N LEU A 58 5.86 -6.94 -5.40
CA LEU A 58 7.19 -7.38 -4.99
C LEU A 58 7.28 -7.62 -3.47
N VAL A 59 6.71 -6.73 -2.66
CA VAL A 59 6.74 -6.83 -1.19
C VAL A 59 5.89 -8.01 -0.71
N TRP A 60 4.65 -8.09 -1.17
CA TRP A 60 3.73 -9.13 -0.73
C TRP A 60 3.87 -10.40 -1.58
N GLY A 61 3.73 -10.29 -2.89
CA GLY A 61 3.70 -11.44 -3.80
C GLY A 61 5.03 -12.18 -3.86
N PHE A 62 6.15 -11.46 -4.01
CA PHE A 62 7.48 -12.09 -4.11
C PHE A 62 8.15 -12.29 -2.75
N ALA A 63 8.28 -11.24 -1.93
CA ALA A 63 8.99 -11.33 -0.66
C ALA A 63 8.15 -11.97 0.47
N GLY A 64 6.82 -12.06 0.31
CA GLY A 64 5.94 -12.69 1.29
C GLY A 64 5.78 -11.87 2.59
N ILE A 65 6.15 -10.59 2.59
CA ILE A 65 6.09 -9.73 3.77
C ILE A 65 4.89 -8.77 3.70
N LEU A 66 4.32 -8.45 4.86
CA LEU A 66 3.24 -7.47 4.95
C LEU A 66 3.79 -6.07 4.67
N SER A 67 3.14 -5.34 3.77
CA SER A 67 3.44 -3.90 3.62
C SER A 67 3.03 -3.13 4.89
N LEU A 68 3.66 -1.98 5.15
CA LEU A 68 3.35 -1.11 6.29
C LEU A 68 1.84 -0.82 6.47
N GLY A 69 1.12 -0.53 5.37
CA GLY A 69 -0.32 -0.24 5.43
C GLY A 69 -1.11 -1.40 6.02
N HIS A 70 -0.89 -2.61 5.51
CA HIS A 70 -1.51 -3.82 6.03
C HIS A 70 -1.10 -4.12 7.48
N ALA A 71 0.19 -4.00 7.80
CA ALA A 71 0.69 -4.22 9.15
C ALA A 71 0.04 -3.28 10.18
N ALA A 72 -0.19 -2.02 9.83
CA ALA A 72 -0.86 -1.05 10.71
C ALA A 72 -2.29 -1.47 11.05
N PHE A 73 -3.08 -1.88 10.05
CA PHE A 73 -4.45 -2.35 10.28
C PHE A 73 -4.49 -3.68 11.04
N PHE A 74 -3.59 -4.60 10.74
CA PHE A 74 -3.45 -5.86 11.49
C PHE A 74 -3.08 -5.60 12.95
N ALA A 75 -2.14 -4.68 13.21
CA ALA A 75 -1.73 -4.33 14.58
C ALA A 75 -2.88 -3.69 15.37
N LEU A 76 -3.61 -2.74 14.77
CA LEU A 76 -4.77 -2.10 15.40
C LEU A 76 -5.89 -3.11 15.70
N GLY A 77 -6.22 -3.97 14.72
CA GLY A 77 -7.23 -5.02 14.91
C GLY A 77 -6.82 -6.04 15.96
N GLY A 78 -5.56 -6.49 15.94
CA GLY A 78 -5.00 -7.41 16.92
C GLY A 78 -4.99 -6.83 18.34
N TYR A 79 -4.63 -5.55 18.48
CA TYR A 79 -4.69 -4.86 19.76
C TYR A 79 -6.13 -4.74 20.27
N ALA A 80 -7.07 -4.31 19.43
CA ALA A 80 -8.48 -4.21 19.81
C ALA A 80 -9.07 -5.57 20.22
N MET A 81 -8.75 -6.64 19.48
CA MET A 81 -9.19 -8.00 19.82
C MET A 81 -8.55 -8.49 21.12
N GLY A 82 -7.24 -8.26 21.31
CA GLY A 82 -6.54 -8.59 22.56
C GLY A 82 -7.15 -7.88 23.76
N MET A 83 -7.42 -6.58 23.64
CA MET A 83 -8.12 -5.79 24.64
C MET A 83 -9.50 -6.37 24.97
N TYR A 84 -10.28 -6.73 23.95
CA TYR A 84 -11.61 -7.32 24.13
C TYR A 84 -11.55 -8.68 24.85
N LEU A 85 -10.65 -9.58 24.42
CA LEU A 85 -10.47 -10.89 25.03
C LEU A 85 -10.01 -10.79 26.49
N MET A 86 -9.07 -9.87 26.79
CA MET A 86 -8.63 -9.63 28.17
C MET A 86 -9.76 -9.08 29.05
N ARG A 87 -10.62 -8.22 28.50
CA ARG A 87 -11.79 -7.70 29.22
C ARG A 87 -12.85 -8.78 29.48
N GLN A 88 -13.00 -9.75 28.59
CA GLN A 88 -13.91 -10.89 28.78
C GLN A 88 -13.50 -11.82 29.93
N ILE A 89 -12.23 -11.83 30.33
CA ILE A 89 -11.79 -12.57 31.53
C ILE A 89 -12.46 -11.99 32.78
N GLY A 90 -12.61 -10.66 32.85
CA GLY A 90 -13.28 -9.95 33.94
C GLY A 90 -12.74 -10.33 35.32
N SER A 91 -13.64 -10.63 36.27
CA SER A 91 -13.28 -10.98 37.64
C SER A 91 -12.51 -12.29 37.81
N ARG A 92 -12.35 -13.07 36.72
CA ARG A 92 -11.53 -14.29 36.71
C ARG A 92 -10.04 -14.00 36.45
N GLY A 93 -9.69 -12.73 36.25
CA GLY A 93 -8.30 -12.28 36.06
C GLY A 93 -7.49 -12.36 37.35
N VAL A 94 -6.17 -12.30 37.23
CA VAL A 94 -5.24 -12.35 38.37
C VAL A 94 -5.53 -11.23 39.38
N TYR A 95 -5.94 -10.06 38.87
CA TYR A 95 -6.26 -8.90 39.71
C TYR A 95 -7.75 -8.76 40.02
N GLY A 96 -8.59 -9.67 39.51
CA GLY A 96 -10.02 -9.72 39.80
C GLY A 96 -10.84 -8.50 39.35
N ASN A 97 -10.31 -7.63 38.48
CA ASN A 97 -11.00 -6.42 38.03
C ASN A 97 -12.01 -6.74 36.91
N ALA A 98 -13.30 -6.45 37.14
CA ALA A 98 -14.36 -6.75 36.17
C ALA A 98 -14.39 -5.82 34.94
N VAL A 99 -13.71 -4.66 35.00
CA VAL A 99 -13.82 -3.60 33.99
C VAL A 99 -12.52 -3.39 33.23
N LEU A 100 -11.38 -3.35 33.94
CA LEU A 100 -10.06 -3.14 33.35
C LEU A 100 -9.40 -4.48 33.00
N PRO A 101 -8.80 -4.62 31.80
CA PRO A 101 -7.86 -5.69 31.48
C PRO A 101 -6.73 -5.83 32.51
N ASP A 102 -6.34 -7.06 32.84
CA ASP A 102 -5.31 -7.35 33.87
C ASP A 102 -3.98 -6.63 33.62
N PHE A 103 -3.53 -6.49 32.37
CA PHE A 103 -2.27 -5.79 32.08
C PHE A 103 -2.34 -4.29 32.41
N MET A 104 -3.52 -3.66 32.29
CA MET A 104 -3.70 -2.25 32.66
C MET A 104 -3.65 -2.10 34.18
N VAL A 105 -4.21 -3.05 34.91
CA VAL A 105 -4.12 -3.09 36.38
C VAL A 105 -2.67 -3.30 36.83
N PHE A 106 -1.93 -4.19 36.17
CA PHE A 106 -0.49 -4.38 36.37
C PHE A 106 0.30 -3.08 36.12
N LEU A 107 -0.05 -2.32 35.09
CA LEU A 107 0.53 -1.00 34.79
C LEU A 107 0.00 0.12 35.70
N ASN A 108 -0.77 -0.21 36.75
CA ASN A 108 -1.35 0.69 37.74
C ASN A 108 -2.33 1.74 37.16
N TRP A 109 -3.07 1.38 36.11
CA TRP A 109 -4.16 2.20 35.58
C TRP A 109 -5.42 2.07 36.45
N ARG A 110 -6.15 3.17 36.59
CA ARG A 110 -7.36 3.24 37.44
C ARG A 110 -8.67 3.25 36.64
N SER A 111 -8.64 3.69 35.39
CA SER A 111 -9.79 3.76 34.50
C SER A 111 -9.36 3.51 33.06
N LEU A 112 -10.34 3.16 32.21
CA LEU A 112 -10.16 3.27 30.77
C LEU A 112 -9.95 4.76 30.42
N PRO A 113 -9.12 5.08 29.42
CA PRO A 113 -8.96 6.44 28.93
C PRO A 113 -10.24 6.93 28.24
#